data_AF-A0AAD9AVM4-F1
#
_entry.id   AF-A0AAD9AVM4-F1
#
_cell.length_a   1.000
_cell.length_b   1.000
_cell.length_c   1.000
_cell.angle_alpha   90.00
_cell.angle_beta   90.00
_cell.angle_gamma   90.00
#
_symmetry.space_group_name_H-M   'P 1'
#
loop_
_entity.id
_entity.type
_entity.pdbx_description
1 polymer ?
#
loop_
_entity_poly.entity_id
_entity_poly.type
_entity_poly.pdbx_seq_one_letter_code
_entity_poly.pdbx_strand_id
1 'polypeptide(L)'
;MESLSFHRDVAQDLTQFYTKLATAPYLSPDNIQQPPPEGWSDTELDVDGLRNTLGRSDSAVDLLRHLPYLRPVDAGPHTGQWPIFPKTKAMRYLQDRSSLLEEHLEGLFELVHLPPDMISLTYPAGEYTLYGPQWWLVDCKSGRIVKYEGPPRGEALAEEFETEWKKAPSYSPSELFAEVTTMLGKDYYPIPGLVDGIEPDFSTPDRREIASSMYQTYMLAGWQHGRGPGPAFDREKCRKDLEDFLKDRQERESRKRKAEASRHESRPPPRERRDPATYPAGYNRDVIVAGLTKYYETLAQMAFFPASLIQYPPGGRWGDDTFLPADKTRLLGFNDRVIDLLRHLPYLDVDETHEDNRWPVIGRSEPQRYLEDNPELNENFTADKATPERLYAHGLFPFAEKMPDGLVPIAGGGGEGSDSGEWWIIDTNAGTVIVYDAGNKQVQDAPSDQPWLWTPPRPAGPFFDALVDSLYSLDLVPLPRPETEDAEYYPEIWGTIREGEEEEDELVDPGIEECYDALVELRTKLVEEDEEEDYGPA
;
A
#
# COMPACT_ATOMS: atom_id res chain seq x y z
N MET A 1 29.18 -31.74 23.76
CA MET A 1 29.91 -31.89 22.48
C MET A 1 29.02 -31.54 21.28
N GLU A 2 27.69 -31.78 21.36
CA GLU A 2 26.72 -31.35 20.35
C GLU A 2 26.53 -29.82 20.24
N SER A 3 26.58 -29.08 21.36
CA SER A 3 26.37 -27.61 21.34
C SER A 3 27.43 -26.84 20.52
N LEU A 4 28.70 -27.26 20.56
CA LEU A 4 29.75 -26.64 19.73
C LEU A 4 29.62 -26.95 18.23
N SER A 5 28.85 -27.98 17.85
CA SER A 5 28.70 -28.35 16.43
C SER A 5 27.74 -27.42 15.71
N PHE A 6 26.58 -27.12 16.30
CA PHE A 6 25.61 -26.24 15.65
C PHE A 6 26.04 -24.76 15.68
N HIS A 7 26.83 -24.32 16.66
CA HIS A 7 27.40 -22.96 16.67
C HIS A 7 28.21 -22.73 15.39
N ARG A 8 29.01 -23.73 15.01
CA ARG A 8 29.78 -23.71 13.77
C ARG A 8 28.88 -23.71 12.55
N ASP A 9 27.83 -24.51 12.54
CA ASP A 9 26.91 -24.60 11.39
C ASP A 9 26.18 -23.26 11.16
N VAL A 10 25.63 -22.65 12.21
CA VAL A 10 25.00 -21.31 12.12
C VAL A 10 26.00 -20.27 11.63
N ALA A 11 27.19 -20.21 12.22
CA ALA A 11 28.22 -19.24 11.84
C ALA A 11 28.70 -19.44 10.39
N GLN A 12 28.91 -20.69 9.99
CA GLN A 12 29.39 -21.06 8.66
C GLN A 12 28.34 -20.74 7.59
N ASP A 13 27.07 -21.08 7.82
CA ASP A 13 26.02 -20.86 6.83
C ASP A 13 25.62 -19.39 6.74
N LEU A 14 25.61 -18.65 7.87
CA LEU A 14 25.45 -17.20 7.86
C LEU A 14 26.60 -16.50 7.13
N THR A 15 27.84 -16.97 7.32
CA THR A 15 29.02 -16.47 6.59
C THR A 15 28.87 -16.69 5.08
N GLN A 16 28.41 -17.88 4.66
CA GLN A 16 28.16 -18.18 3.25
C GLN A 16 27.08 -17.27 2.67
N PHE A 17 26.00 -17.04 3.42
CA PHE A 17 24.93 -16.12 3.03
C PHE A 17 25.44 -14.70 2.83
N TYR A 18 26.16 -14.12 3.81
CA TYR A 18 26.76 -12.79 3.66
C TYR A 18 27.78 -12.72 2.52
N THR A 19 28.58 -13.77 2.33
CA THR A 19 29.52 -13.84 1.20
C THR A 19 28.81 -13.82 -0.14
N LYS A 20 27.68 -14.54 -0.25
CA LYS A 20 26.87 -14.57 -1.47
C LYS A 20 26.19 -13.23 -1.71
N LEU A 21 25.65 -12.60 -0.67
CA LEU A 21 25.14 -11.25 -0.73
C LEU A 21 26.21 -10.25 -1.21
N ALA A 22 27.44 -10.37 -0.71
CA ALA A 22 28.55 -9.51 -1.12
C ALA A 22 29.00 -9.67 -2.59
N THR A 23 28.45 -10.65 -3.32
CA THR A 23 28.63 -10.75 -4.79
C THR A 23 27.77 -9.77 -5.56
N ALA A 24 26.69 -9.26 -4.96
CA ALA A 24 25.83 -8.23 -5.55
C ALA A 24 26.46 -6.83 -5.45
N PRO A 25 26.03 -5.87 -6.28
CA PRO A 25 26.55 -4.50 -6.32
C PRO A 25 26.21 -3.64 -5.09
N TYR A 26 25.80 -4.23 -3.96
CA TYR A 26 25.31 -3.50 -2.78
C TYR A 26 26.25 -3.56 -1.55
N LEU A 27 26.80 -4.74 -1.23
CA LEU A 27 27.61 -5.00 -0.02
C LEU A 27 29.03 -5.41 -0.39
N SER A 28 30.07 -4.76 0.12
CA SER A 28 31.45 -5.20 -0.12
C SER A 28 31.79 -6.44 0.72
N PRO A 29 32.60 -7.40 0.23
CA PRO A 29 33.18 -8.45 1.08
C PRO A 29 33.94 -7.88 2.29
N ASP A 30 34.53 -6.70 2.16
CA ASP A 30 35.21 -6.00 3.25
C ASP A 30 34.26 -5.51 4.34
N ASN A 31 32.93 -5.49 4.10
CA ASN A 31 31.97 -5.18 5.15
C ASN A 31 31.72 -6.37 6.08
N ILE A 32 32.18 -7.58 5.75
CA ILE A 32 31.97 -8.78 6.57
C ILE A 32 33.11 -8.89 7.61
N GLN A 33 32.78 -8.75 8.89
CA GLN A 33 33.70 -8.97 10.00
C GLN A 33 33.62 -10.43 10.47
N GLN A 34 34.73 -11.14 10.33
CA GLN A 34 34.88 -12.50 10.84
C GLN A 34 35.28 -12.49 12.31
N PRO A 35 34.73 -13.39 13.14
CA PRO A 35 35.17 -13.54 14.52
C PRO A 35 36.63 -14.01 14.58
N PRO A 36 37.38 -13.63 15.63
CA PRO A 36 38.65 -14.29 15.97
C PRO A 36 38.48 -15.81 16.14
N PRO A 37 39.55 -16.62 16.03
CA PRO A 37 39.47 -18.07 16.22
C PRO A 37 38.88 -18.50 17.57
N GLU A 38 39.13 -17.71 18.61
CA GLU A 38 38.60 -17.85 19.97
C GLU A 38 37.20 -17.24 20.17
N GLY A 39 36.65 -16.57 19.15
CA GLY A 39 35.42 -15.77 19.23
C GLY A 39 35.65 -14.33 19.70
N TRP A 40 34.63 -13.49 19.56
CA TRP A 40 34.63 -12.12 20.06
C TRP A 40 34.79 -12.08 21.58
N SER A 41 35.66 -11.22 22.09
CA SER A 41 35.86 -11.05 23.53
C SER A 41 34.70 -10.28 24.18
N ASP A 42 34.62 -10.32 25.52
CA ASP A 42 33.62 -9.56 26.29
C ASP A 42 33.79 -8.03 26.16
N THR A 43 34.93 -7.57 25.63
CA THR A 43 35.19 -6.15 25.31
C THR A 43 34.83 -5.79 23.87
N GLU A 44 34.57 -6.77 23.03
CA GLU A 44 34.16 -6.58 21.63
C GLU A 44 32.67 -6.86 21.44
N LEU A 45 32.10 -7.80 22.21
CA LEU A 45 30.69 -8.12 22.24
C LEU A 45 29.97 -7.30 23.34
N ASP A 46 28.77 -6.80 23.06
CA ASP A 46 27.92 -6.09 24.01
C ASP A 46 27.28 -7.05 25.04
N VAL A 47 28.13 -7.70 25.85
CA VAL A 47 27.72 -8.70 26.85
C VAL A 47 26.79 -8.08 27.90
N ASP A 48 27.01 -6.81 28.26
CA ASP A 48 26.18 -6.10 29.22
C ASP A 48 24.78 -5.86 28.64
N GLY A 49 24.63 -5.39 27.40
CA GLY A 49 23.33 -5.28 26.74
C GLY A 49 22.62 -6.63 26.60
N LEU A 50 23.36 -7.67 26.20
CA LEU A 50 22.80 -9.02 26.06
C LEU A 50 22.27 -9.58 27.38
N ARG A 51 23.00 -9.42 28.49
CA ARG A 51 22.60 -9.97 29.78
C ARG A 51 21.62 -9.09 30.54
N ASN A 52 21.83 -7.77 30.55
CA ASN A 52 21.06 -6.86 31.39
C ASN A 52 19.82 -6.32 30.66
N THR A 53 19.91 -6.05 29.36
CA THR A 53 18.77 -5.56 28.57
C THR A 53 17.92 -6.73 28.06
N LEU A 54 18.55 -7.74 27.46
CA LEU A 54 17.83 -8.85 26.81
C LEU A 54 17.73 -10.13 27.65
N GLY A 55 18.39 -10.21 28.82
CA GLY A 55 18.31 -11.39 29.68
C GLY A 55 18.86 -12.69 29.05
N ARG A 56 19.84 -12.61 28.15
CA ARG A 56 20.37 -13.76 27.41
C ARG A 56 21.24 -14.69 28.25
N SER A 57 21.15 -15.99 27.95
CA SER A 57 21.91 -17.05 28.63
C SER A 57 23.37 -17.10 28.17
N ASP A 58 24.21 -17.82 28.92
CA ASP A 58 25.61 -18.03 28.54
C ASP A 58 25.75 -18.75 27.20
N SER A 59 24.84 -19.68 26.88
CA SER A 59 24.83 -20.38 25.59
C SER A 59 24.53 -19.44 24.43
N ALA A 60 23.59 -18.51 24.61
CA ALA A 60 23.27 -17.49 23.62
C ALA A 60 24.46 -16.53 23.41
N VAL A 61 25.08 -16.06 24.49
CA VAL A 61 26.29 -15.22 24.40
C VAL A 61 27.44 -15.98 23.71
N ASP A 62 27.65 -17.26 24.03
CA ASP A 62 28.68 -18.09 23.41
C ASP A 62 28.48 -18.26 21.90
N LEU A 63 27.24 -18.48 21.43
CA LEU A 63 26.92 -18.50 20.01
C LEU A 63 27.28 -17.17 19.33
N LEU A 64 26.86 -16.05 19.92
CA LEU A 64 27.07 -14.70 19.37
C LEU A 64 28.56 -14.32 19.26
N ARG A 65 29.45 -14.91 20.08
CA ARG A 65 30.91 -14.75 19.95
C ARG A 65 31.47 -15.34 18.66
N HIS A 66 30.76 -16.29 18.06
CA HIS A 66 31.24 -17.04 16.89
C HIS A 66 30.54 -16.64 15.59
N LEU A 67 29.62 -15.68 15.60
CA LEU A 67 28.95 -15.22 14.40
C LEU A 67 29.77 -14.16 13.64
N PRO A 68 29.69 -14.15 12.29
CA PRO A 68 30.12 -13.00 11.51
C PRO A 68 29.16 -11.82 11.70
N TYR A 69 29.69 -10.61 11.68
CA TYR A 69 28.88 -9.38 11.73
C TYR A 69 29.17 -8.48 10.54
N LEU A 70 28.19 -7.71 10.10
CA LEU A 70 28.41 -6.68 9.08
C LEU A 70 28.90 -5.39 9.73
N ARG A 71 29.89 -4.74 9.12
CA ARG A 71 30.30 -3.36 9.45
C ARG A 71 29.12 -2.44 9.20
N PRO A 72 28.73 -1.60 10.17
CA PRO A 72 27.75 -0.56 9.94
C PRO A 72 28.21 0.38 8.80
N VAL A 73 27.26 1.11 8.23
CA VAL A 73 27.59 2.14 7.24
C VAL A 73 28.15 3.37 7.99
N ASP A 74 29.44 3.65 7.77
CA ASP A 74 30.23 4.62 8.57
C ASP A 74 30.09 6.08 8.09
N ALA A 75 29.73 6.32 6.83
CA ALA A 75 29.64 7.66 6.25
C ALA A 75 28.65 7.73 5.08
N GLY A 76 27.95 8.86 4.98
CA GLY A 76 26.89 9.12 3.99
C GLY A 76 25.57 9.51 4.69
N PRO A 77 24.51 9.81 3.93
CA PRO A 77 23.16 10.02 4.49
C PRO A 77 22.56 8.76 5.12
N HIS A 78 23.25 7.62 5.06
CA HIS A 78 22.80 6.30 5.51
C HIS A 78 23.69 5.83 6.66
N THR A 79 23.24 6.05 7.90
CA THR A 79 23.90 5.53 9.10
C THR A 79 23.06 4.40 9.68
N GLY A 80 23.63 3.21 9.86
CA GLY A 80 22.91 2.09 10.48
C GLY A 80 23.39 0.71 10.03
N GLN A 81 22.57 -0.32 10.33
CA GLN A 81 22.81 -1.70 9.91
C GLN A 81 22.38 -1.94 8.46
N TRP A 82 23.03 -2.90 7.81
CA TRP A 82 22.71 -3.30 6.44
C TRP A 82 21.37 -4.05 6.37
N PRO A 83 20.51 -3.76 5.38
CA PRO A 83 19.47 -4.70 5.00
C PRO A 83 20.10 -5.99 4.47
N ILE A 84 19.53 -7.13 4.84
CA ILE A 84 19.96 -8.44 4.34
C ILE A 84 18.84 -9.25 3.70
N PHE A 85 17.61 -8.75 3.81
CA PHE A 85 16.40 -9.27 3.18
C PHE A 85 15.39 -8.12 3.05
N PRO A 86 14.38 -8.17 2.14
CA PRO A 86 13.32 -7.17 2.07
C PRO A 86 12.79 -6.74 3.44
N LYS A 87 12.81 -5.43 3.72
CA LYS A 87 12.34 -4.83 4.99
C LYS A 87 12.94 -5.46 6.26
N THR A 88 14.17 -5.96 6.15
CA THR A 88 14.82 -6.72 7.23
C THR A 88 16.29 -6.37 7.31
N LYS A 89 16.72 -5.85 8.47
CA LYS A 89 18.10 -5.43 8.75
C LYS A 89 18.84 -6.49 9.57
N ALA A 90 20.16 -6.58 9.39
CA ALA A 90 21.01 -7.48 10.16
C ALA A 90 21.17 -7.01 11.61
N MET A 91 21.06 -7.90 12.58
CA MET A 91 21.42 -7.61 13.97
C MET A 91 22.94 -7.62 14.15
N ARG A 92 23.47 -6.60 14.82
CA ARG A 92 24.87 -6.51 15.25
C ARG A 92 24.93 -6.41 16.76
N TYR A 93 25.68 -7.31 17.41
CA TYR A 93 25.85 -7.35 18.86
C TYR A 93 27.24 -6.91 19.32
N LEU A 94 28.08 -6.40 18.42
CA LEU A 94 29.40 -5.89 18.79
C LEU A 94 29.29 -4.51 19.42
N GLN A 95 30.09 -4.26 20.46
CA GLN A 95 30.04 -3.06 21.28
C GLN A 95 30.33 -1.79 20.47
N ASP A 96 31.16 -1.89 19.42
CA ASP A 96 31.29 -0.85 18.41
C ASP A 96 30.05 -0.86 17.51
N ARG A 97 29.07 -0.03 17.90
CA ARG A 97 27.81 0.19 17.15
C ARG A 97 26.86 -1.02 17.20
N SER A 98 26.66 -1.55 18.40
CA SER A 98 25.63 -2.54 18.71
C SER A 98 24.26 -2.01 18.31
N SER A 99 23.43 -2.85 17.68
CA SER A 99 22.03 -2.54 17.38
C SER A 99 21.24 -2.22 18.65
N LEU A 100 21.66 -2.75 19.80
CA LEU A 100 21.00 -2.49 21.10
C LEU A 100 21.27 -1.08 21.64
N LEU A 101 22.23 -0.35 21.06
CA LEU A 101 22.54 1.04 21.40
C LEU A 101 21.79 2.04 20.50
N GLU A 102 21.03 1.56 19.52
CA GLU A 102 20.18 2.41 18.69
C GLU A 102 19.00 2.92 19.54
N GLU A 103 18.83 4.24 19.65
CA GLU A 103 17.84 4.87 20.55
C GLU A 103 16.40 4.40 20.28
N HIS A 104 16.11 3.98 19.04
CA HIS A 104 14.78 3.60 18.57
C HIS A 104 14.85 2.29 17.78
N LEU A 105 15.46 1.25 18.35
CA LEU A 105 15.47 -0.07 17.71
C LEU A 105 14.05 -0.62 17.60
N GLU A 106 13.52 -0.60 16.37
CA GLU A 106 12.28 -1.30 16.00
C GLU A 106 12.39 -2.78 16.38
N GLY A 107 11.44 -3.27 17.18
CA GLY A 107 11.45 -4.64 17.63
C GLY A 107 12.19 -4.92 18.95
N LEU A 108 12.74 -3.90 19.62
CA LEU A 108 13.43 -4.09 20.91
C LEU A 108 12.52 -4.72 21.97
N PHE A 109 11.24 -4.35 21.99
CA PHE A 109 10.26 -4.91 22.93
C PHE A 109 10.17 -6.44 22.76
N GLU A 110 9.99 -6.92 21.55
CA GLU A 110 9.91 -8.33 21.19
C GLU A 110 11.19 -9.07 21.58
N LEU A 111 12.36 -8.48 21.31
CA LEU A 111 13.64 -9.05 21.69
C LEU A 111 13.74 -9.25 23.19
N VAL A 112 13.32 -8.30 24.02
CA VAL A 112 13.35 -8.43 25.49
C VAL A 112 12.46 -9.59 25.97
N HIS A 113 11.37 -9.90 25.26
CA HIS A 113 10.42 -10.95 25.65
C HIS A 113 10.78 -12.35 25.16
N LEU A 114 11.72 -12.48 24.23
CA LEU A 114 12.22 -13.78 23.81
C LEU A 114 12.86 -14.55 24.99
N PRO A 115 12.74 -15.89 25.01
CA PRO A 115 13.39 -16.72 26.03
C PRO A 115 14.92 -16.47 26.10
N PRO A 116 15.57 -16.66 27.27
CA PRO A 116 17.01 -16.42 27.44
C PRO A 116 17.93 -17.14 26.46
N ASP A 117 17.51 -18.30 25.97
CA ASP A 117 18.24 -19.14 25.02
C ASP A 117 17.87 -18.86 23.55
N MET A 118 17.19 -17.74 23.27
CA MET A 118 16.85 -17.32 21.92
C MET A 118 17.53 -16.00 21.57
N ILE A 119 18.08 -15.92 20.37
CA ILE A 119 18.67 -14.69 19.81
C ILE A 119 18.10 -14.44 18.43
N SER A 120 18.16 -13.19 17.94
CA SER A 120 17.73 -12.87 16.58
C SER A 120 18.94 -12.52 15.72
N LEU A 121 18.97 -13.02 14.49
CA LEU A 121 19.97 -12.61 13.49
C LEU A 121 19.53 -11.36 12.72
N THR A 122 18.24 -11.04 12.78
CA THR A 122 17.63 -9.91 12.07
C THR A 122 16.74 -9.09 12.99
N TYR A 123 16.43 -7.87 12.55
CA TYR A 123 15.28 -7.15 13.05
C TYR A 123 14.49 -6.60 11.84
N PRO A 124 13.16 -6.66 11.92
CA PRO A 124 12.30 -6.08 10.90
C PRO A 124 12.45 -4.55 10.88
N ALA A 125 12.42 -3.96 9.69
CA ALA A 125 12.50 -2.52 9.48
C ALA A 125 11.50 -2.09 8.39
N GLY A 126 10.42 -1.42 8.79
CA GLY A 126 9.36 -0.92 7.90
C GLY A 126 8.11 -1.82 7.75
N GLU A 127 7.20 -1.39 6.86
CA GLU A 127 5.85 -1.95 6.65
C GLU A 127 5.81 -3.27 5.86
N TYR A 128 4.64 -3.94 5.82
CA TYR A 128 4.43 -5.21 5.13
C TYR A 128 4.71 -5.11 3.62
N THR A 129 5.48 -6.08 3.10
CA THR A 129 5.64 -6.37 1.65
C THR A 129 5.23 -7.82 1.40
N LEU A 130 5.17 -8.27 0.14
CA LEU A 130 4.84 -9.67 -0.21
C LEU A 130 5.67 -10.72 0.57
N TYR A 131 6.93 -10.41 0.88
CA TYR A 131 7.83 -11.28 1.64
C TYR A 131 7.92 -10.94 3.13
N GLY A 132 7.26 -9.84 3.53
CA GLY A 132 7.21 -9.29 4.87
C GLY A 132 8.58 -8.92 5.44
N PRO A 133 8.61 -8.08 6.48
CA PRO A 133 9.80 -8.00 7.31
C PRO A 133 9.94 -9.31 8.13
N GLN A 134 11.16 -9.80 8.33
CA GLN A 134 11.42 -11.14 8.87
C GLN A 134 12.28 -11.16 10.13
N TRP A 135 11.86 -12.00 11.07
CA TRP A 135 12.62 -12.38 12.24
C TRP A 135 13.27 -13.75 12.03
N TRP A 136 14.59 -13.80 12.16
CA TRP A 136 15.36 -15.04 12.10
C TRP A 136 15.85 -15.39 13.52
N LEU A 137 15.00 -16.09 14.27
CA LEU A 137 15.20 -16.37 15.67
C LEU A 137 15.93 -17.71 15.86
N VAL A 138 17.13 -17.70 16.43
CA VAL A 138 17.92 -18.90 16.67
C VAL A 138 17.63 -19.44 18.07
N ASP A 139 17.21 -20.70 18.13
CA ASP A 139 17.11 -21.44 19.39
C ASP A 139 18.49 -22.02 19.73
N CYS A 140 19.15 -21.43 20.74
CA CYS A 140 20.50 -21.81 21.18
C CYS A 140 20.53 -23.15 21.93
N LYS A 141 19.40 -23.85 22.08
CA LYS A 141 19.39 -25.24 22.58
C LYS A 141 19.43 -26.26 21.45
N SER A 142 18.73 -25.97 20.35
CA SER A 142 18.60 -26.90 19.22
C SER A 142 19.45 -26.53 18.00
N GLY A 143 19.92 -25.28 17.92
CA GLY A 143 20.60 -24.74 16.75
C GLY A 143 19.68 -24.49 15.55
N ARG A 144 18.36 -24.60 15.73
CA ARG A 144 17.38 -24.34 14.67
C ARG A 144 17.04 -22.86 14.61
N ILE A 145 16.67 -22.42 13.41
CA ILE A 145 16.26 -21.03 13.14
C ILE A 145 14.77 -21.03 12.85
N VAL A 146 14.00 -20.28 13.64
CA VAL A 146 12.60 -19.98 13.38
C VAL A 146 12.53 -18.77 12.47
N LYS A 147 11.88 -18.93 11.32
CA LYS A 147 11.62 -17.84 10.36
C LYS A 147 10.20 -17.34 10.61
N TYR A 148 10.07 -16.19 11.25
CA TYR A 148 8.78 -15.57 11.56
C TYR A 148 8.60 -14.29 10.72
N GLU A 149 7.49 -14.23 9.98
CA GLU A 149 7.16 -13.13 9.08
C GLU A 149 6.20 -12.18 9.79
N GLY A 150 6.60 -10.91 9.92
CA GLY A 150 5.78 -9.87 10.56
C GLY A 150 6.60 -8.69 11.10
N PRO A 151 6.04 -7.47 11.09
CA PRO A 151 6.68 -6.27 11.60
C PRO A 151 6.83 -6.33 13.12
N PRO A 152 7.58 -5.39 13.73
CA PRO A 152 7.44 -5.13 15.15
C PRO A 152 5.97 -4.79 15.45
N ARG A 153 5.44 -5.35 16.52
CA ARG A 153 4.07 -5.13 16.98
C ARG A 153 4.01 -4.31 18.29
N GLY A 154 5.14 -4.20 18.98
CA GLY A 154 5.26 -3.44 20.22
C GLY A 154 4.50 -4.06 21.40
N GLU A 155 4.37 -3.29 22.48
CA GLU A 155 3.80 -3.77 23.75
C GLU A 155 2.34 -4.19 23.64
N ALA A 156 1.55 -3.50 22.81
CA ALA A 156 0.11 -3.72 22.70
C ALA A 156 -0.27 -5.13 22.21
N LEU A 157 0.62 -5.81 21.48
CA LEU A 157 0.37 -7.11 20.86
C LEU A 157 1.39 -8.18 21.29
N ALA A 158 1.98 -8.00 22.49
CA ALA A 158 3.00 -8.90 23.04
C ALA A 158 2.56 -10.37 23.12
N GLU A 159 1.33 -10.62 23.60
CA GLU A 159 0.78 -11.98 23.76
C GLU A 159 0.58 -12.67 22.40
N GLU A 160 0.19 -11.91 21.39
CA GLU A 160 -0.01 -12.40 20.03
C GLU A 160 1.34 -12.74 19.40
N PHE A 161 2.33 -11.84 19.48
CA PHE A 161 3.70 -12.11 19.05
C PHE A 161 4.22 -13.41 19.66
N GLU A 162 4.14 -13.55 21.00
CA GLU A 162 4.59 -14.72 21.74
C GLU A 162 3.92 -16.03 21.31
N THR A 163 2.70 -15.95 20.80
CA THR A 163 1.92 -17.10 20.34
C THR A 163 2.21 -17.44 18.88
N GLU A 164 2.41 -16.42 18.03
CA GLU A 164 2.59 -16.56 16.59
C GLU A 164 4.00 -17.02 16.21
N TRP A 165 5.05 -16.41 16.77
CA TRP A 165 6.43 -16.82 16.41
C TRP A 165 6.70 -18.28 16.79
N LYS A 166 6.06 -18.80 17.84
CA LYS A 166 6.18 -20.22 18.25
C LYS A 166 5.51 -21.20 17.29
N LYS A 167 4.55 -20.75 16.47
CA LYS A 167 3.90 -21.54 15.42
C LYS A 167 4.66 -21.49 14.10
N ALA A 168 5.55 -20.51 13.95
CA ALA A 168 6.28 -20.28 12.73
C ALA A 168 7.21 -21.46 12.39
N PRO A 169 7.47 -21.70 11.09
CA PRO A 169 8.30 -22.81 10.66
C PRO A 169 9.74 -22.68 11.18
N SER A 170 10.33 -23.83 11.51
CA SER A 170 11.68 -23.94 12.05
C SER A 170 12.57 -24.76 11.11
N TYR A 171 13.75 -24.24 10.82
CA TYR A 171 14.69 -24.74 9.82
C TYR A 171 16.03 -25.08 10.46
N SER A 172 16.80 -25.98 9.84
CA SER A 172 18.24 -25.98 10.06
C SER A 172 18.88 -24.72 9.43
N PRO A 173 20.07 -24.29 9.90
CA PRO A 173 20.76 -23.15 9.30
C PRO A 173 20.95 -23.30 7.79
N SER A 174 21.40 -24.47 7.34
CA SER A 174 21.64 -24.73 5.92
C SER A 174 20.37 -24.66 5.08
N GLU A 175 19.23 -25.14 5.59
CA GLU A 175 17.95 -25.05 4.89
C GLU A 175 17.49 -23.60 4.73
N LEU A 176 17.48 -22.82 5.82
CA LEU A 176 17.05 -21.43 5.77
C LEU A 176 17.94 -20.60 4.84
N PHE A 177 19.26 -20.67 5.02
CA PHE A 177 20.18 -19.85 4.25
C PHE A 177 20.24 -20.27 2.78
N ALA A 178 20.03 -21.56 2.46
CA ALA A 178 19.84 -22.00 1.08
C ALA A 178 18.55 -21.43 0.48
N GLU A 179 17.43 -21.49 1.20
CA GLU A 179 16.14 -20.93 0.76
C GLU A 179 16.29 -19.44 0.41
N VAL A 180 16.72 -18.61 1.35
CA VAL A 180 16.88 -17.16 1.09
C VAL A 180 17.92 -16.89 0.00
N THR A 181 19.01 -17.65 -0.06
CA THR A 181 19.99 -17.49 -1.14
C THR A 181 19.41 -17.80 -2.52
N THR A 182 18.50 -18.76 -2.64
CA THR A 182 17.87 -19.09 -3.94
C THR A 182 16.90 -18.03 -4.43
N MET A 183 16.32 -17.25 -3.50
CA MET A 183 15.43 -16.13 -3.81
C MET A 183 16.20 -14.89 -4.31
N LEU A 184 17.47 -14.74 -3.91
CA LEU A 184 18.34 -13.63 -4.32
C LEU A 184 18.54 -13.58 -5.84
N GLY A 185 18.13 -12.47 -6.46
CA GLY A 185 18.22 -12.26 -7.90
C GLY A 185 17.17 -13.02 -8.72
N LYS A 186 16.12 -13.50 -8.06
CA LYS A 186 14.92 -14.09 -8.66
C LYS A 186 13.67 -13.38 -8.13
N ASP A 187 13.52 -13.43 -6.81
CA ASP A 187 12.36 -12.97 -6.06
C ASP A 187 12.62 -11.63 -5.37
N TYR A 188 13.89 -11.25 -5.21
CA TYR A 188 14.29 -9.90 -4.78
C TYR A 188 15.67 -9.53 -5.32
N TYR A 189 15.91 -8.23 -5.46
CA TYR A 189 17.16 -7.66 -5.99
C TYR A 189 17.73 -6.65 -5.00
N PRO A 190 18.98 -6.83 -4.52
CA PRO A 190 19.62 -5.84 -3.67
C PRO A 190 19.72 -4.51 -4.40
N ILE A 191 19.54 -3.41 -3.69
CA ILE A 191 19.70 -2.07 -4.21
C ILE A 191 20.90 -1.44 -3.49
N PRO A 192 21.93 -0.97 -4.22
CA PRO A 192 22.99 -0.20 -3.58
C PRO A 192 22.41 1.07 -2.96
N GLY A 193 22.81 1.37 -1.73
CA GLY A 193 22.53 2.68 -1.13
C GLY A 193 23.24 3.76 -1.94
N LEU A 194 22.51 4.80 -2.31
CA LEU A 194 23.03 5.89 -3.13
C LEU A 194 23.95 6.84 -2.37
N VAL A 195 24.72 7.61 -3.13
CA VAL A 195 25.14 8.94 -2.75
C VAL A 195 23.92 9.86 -2.96
N ASP A 196 23.40 10.45 -1.88
CA ASP A 196 22.24 11.38 -1.83
C ASP A 196 20.86 10.79 -1.43
N GLY A 197 20.78 10.08 -0.29
CA GLY A 197 19.55 10.04 0.50
C GLY A 197 18.59 8.88 0.25
N ILE A 198 18.99 7.86 -0.52
CA ILE A 198 18.23 6.59 -0.68
C ILE A 198 18.93 5.46 0.08
N GLU A 199 18.29 4.94 1.14
CA GLU A 199 18.81 3.82 1.93
C GLU A 199 19.02 2.59 1.07
N PRO A 200 20.08 1.78 1.32
CA PRO A 200 20.15 0.45 0.74
C PRO A 200 18.89 -0.32 1.16
N ASP A 201 18.31 -1.08 0.24
CA ASP A 201 17.14 -1.93 0.47
C ASP A 201 17.13 -3.06 -0.57
N PHE A 202 16.03 -3.80 -0.63
CA PHE A 202 15.76 -4.79 -1.65
C PHE A 202 14.52 -4.39 -2.47
N SER A 203 14.61 -4.53 -3.79
CA SER A 203 13.45 -4.46 -4.68
C SER A 203 12.79 -5.82 -4.76
N THR A 204 11.47 -5.85 -4.68
CA THR A 204 10.62 -7.03 -4.81
C THR A 204 9.70 -6.89 -6.04
N PRO A 205 9.34 -7.97 -6.75
CA PRO A 205 8.54 -7.94 -7.98
C PRO A 205 7.15 -7.31 -7.86
N ASP A 206 6.60 -7.23 -6.64
CA ASP A 206 5.35 -6.53 -6.34
C ASP A 206 5.46 -5.00 -6.56
N ARG A 207 6.67 -4.42 -6.55
CA ARG A 207 6.95 -3.04 -6.99
C ARG A 207 7.25 -2.99 -8.50
N ARG A 208 6.25 -3.29 -9.32
CA ARG A 208 6.35 -3.60 -10.78
C ARG A 208 7.17 -2.58 -11.60
N GLU A 209 7.01 -1.28 -11.33
CA GLU A 209 7.66 -0.21 -12.10
C GLU A 209 9.18 -0.14 -11.89
N ILE A 210 9.62 -0.30 -10.63
CA ILE A 210 11.05 -0.19 -10.26
C ILE A 210 11.77 -1.52 -10.48
N ALA A 211 11.10 -2.62 -10.13
CA ALA A 211 11.66 -3.96 -10.21
C ALA A 211 12.05 -4.33 -11.64
N SER A 212 11.25 -3.92 -12.64
CA SER A 212 11.53 -4.19 -14.06
C SER A 212 12.82 -3.52 -14.54
N SER A 213 12.99 -2.22 -14.22
CA SER A 213 14.19 -1.47 -14.60
C SER A 213 15.44 -1.96 -13.87
N MET A 214 15.33 -2.23 -12.56
CA MET A 214 16.43 -2.80 -11.79
C MET A 214 16.84 -4.19 -12.30
N TYR A 215 15.84 -5.05 -12.57
CA TYR A 215 16.07 -6.36 -13.15
C TYR A 215 16.83 -6.26 -14.48
N GLN A 216 16.42 -5.37 -15.39
CA GLN A 216 17.12 -5.16 -16.65
C GLN A 216 18.56 -4.71 -16.44
N THR A 217 18.82 -3.80 -15.50
CA THR A 217 20.19 -3.36 -15.18
C THR A 217 21.07 -4.52 -14.70
N TYR A 218 20.54 -5.37 -13.82
CA TYR A 218 21.23 -6.59 -13.38
C TYR A 218 21.53 -7.54 -14.56
N MET A 219 20.53 -7.82 -15.40
CA MET A 219 20.66 -8.73 -16.53
C MET A 219 21.65 -8.22 -17.58
N LEU A 220 21.59 -6.92 -17.92
CA LEU A 220 22.52 -6.26 -18.85
C LEU A 220 23.95 -6.24 -18.33
N ALA A 221 24.13 -6.22 -17.01
CA ALA A 221 25.43 -6.36 -16.40
C ALA A 221 25.94 -7.82 -16.34
N GLY A 222 25.16 -8.81 -16.79
CA GLY A 222 25.56 -10.22 -16.86
C GLY A 222 25.06 -11.08 -15.69
N TRP A 223 24.08 -10.61 -14.94
CA TRP A 223 23.37 -11.43 -13.95
C TRP A 223 22.56 -12.53 -14.64
N GLN A 224 22.48 -13.71 -14.03
CA GLN A 224 21.71 -14.84 -14.52
C GLN A 224 20.50 -15.05 -13.61
N HIS A 225 19.30 -14.91 -14.18
CA HIS A 225 18.04 -15.09 -13.46
C HIS A 225 18.03 -16.41 -12.66
N GLY A 226 17.78 -16.32 -11.35
CA GLY A 226 17.75 -17.46 -10.42
C GLY A 226 19.07 -18.18 -10.17
N ARG A 227 20.20 -17.71 -10.73
CA ARG A 227 21.54 -18.31 -10.51
C ARG A 227 22.52 -17.32 -9.89
N GLY A 228 22.24 -16.02 -9.99
CA GLY A 228 23.09 -14.96 -9.46
C GLY A 228 24.09 -14.45 -10.51
N PRO A 229 25.26 -13.94 -10.11
CA PRO A 229 26.23 -13.37 -11.03
C PRO A 229 26.77 -14.44 -11.99
N GLY A 230 26.64 -14.22 -13.29
CA GLY A 230 27.24 -15.07 -14.32
C GLY A 230 28.75 -14.84 -14.48
N PRO A 231 29.45 -15.65 -15.30
CA PRO A 231 30.89 -15.48 -15.55
C PRO A 231 31.25 -14.13 -16.20
N ALA A 232 30.29 -13.47 -16.83
CA ALA A 232 30.43 -12.17 -17.47
C ALA A 232 29.85 -11.02 -16.61
N PHE A 233 29.49 -11.28 -15.35
CA PHE A 233 28.89 -10.26 -14.50
C PHE A 233 29.87 -9.13 -14.16
N ASP A 234 29.58 -7.93 -14.65
CA ASP A 234 30.32 -6.71 -14.33
C ASP A 234 29.64 -5.99 -13.16
N ARG A 235 30.10 -6.32 -11.96
CA ARG A 235 29.58 -5.77 -10.70
C ARG A 235 29.70 -4.25 -10.62
N GLU A 236 30.81 -3.71 -11.09
CA GLU A 236 31.10 -2.27 -11.00
C GLU A 236 30.22 -1.49 -11.96
N LYS A 237 30.08 -1.99 -13.20
CA LYS A 237 29.12 -1.45 -14.16
C LYS A 237 27.69 -1.52 -13.63
N CYS A 238 27.29 -2.66 -13.08
CA CYS A 238 25.95 -2.83 -12.51
C CYS A 238 25.65 -1.81 -11.41
N ARG A 239 26.60 -1.64 -10.48
CA ARG A 239 26.48 -0.64 -9.40
C ARG A 239 26.30 0.75 -9.99
N LYS A 240 27.18 1.15 -10.91
CA LYS A 240 27.12 2.48 -11.53
C LYS A 240 25.82 2.73 -12.27
N ASP A 241 25.35 1.77 -13.06
CA ASP A 241 24.10 1.90 -13.82
C ASP A 241 22.88 2.00 -12.89
N LEU A 242 22.88 1.27 -11.76
CA LEU A 242 21.85 1.41 -10.72
C LEU A 242 21.92 2.77 -10.03
N GLU A 243 23.12 3.26 -9.74
CA GLU A 243 23.33 4.58 -9.15
C GLU A 243 22.81 5.70 -10.08
N ASP A 244 23.19 5.65 -11.36
CA ASP A 244 22.76 6.60 -12.38
C ASP A 244 21.23 6.58 -12.57
N PHE A 245 20.62 5.39 -12.62
CA PHE A 245 19.17 5.22 -12.72
C PHE A 245 18.42 5.86 -11.54
N LEU A 246 18.84 5.56 -10.31
CA LEU A 246 18.19 6.07 -9.11
C LEU A 246 18.38 7.58 -8.95
N LYS A 247 19.55 8.12 -9.30
CA LYS A 247 19.81 9.56 -9.27
C LYS A 247 18.95 10.31 -10.28
N ASP A 248 18.88 9.82 -11.51
CA ASP A 248 18.05 10.39 -12.57
C ASP A 248 16.56 10.41 -12.16
N ARG A 249 16.09 9.36 -11.49
CA ARG A 249 14.76 9.34 -10.87
C ARG A 249 14.59 10.41 -9.80
N GLN A 250 15.49 10.50 -8.83
CA GLN A 250 15.41 11.50 -7.77
C GLN A 250 15.46 12.93 -8.33
N GLU A 251 16.23 13.18 -9.39
CA GLU A 251 16.22 14.45 -10.10
C GLU A 251 14.89 14.72 -10.81
N ARG A 252 14.27 13.71 -11.43
CA ARG A 252 12.90 13.84 -11.98
C ARG A 252 11.89 14.18 -10.89
N GLU A 253 11.89 13.44 -9.79
CA GLU A 253 11.01 13.69 -8.64
C GLU A 253 11.25 15.09 -8.04
N SER A 254 12.51 15.54 -7.94
CA SER A 254 12.85 16.89 -7.47
C SER A 254 12.38 17.98 -8.43
N ARG A 255 12.58 17.80 -9.74
CA ARG A 255 12.07 18.72 -10.77
C ARG A 255 10.55 18.75 -10.73
N LYS A 256 9.89 17.61 -10.52
CA LYS A 256 8.45 17.50 -10.35
C LYS A 256 7.98 18.26 -9.12
N ARG A 257 8.55 18.02 -7.93
CA ARG A 257 8.22 18.77 -6.70
C ARG A 257 8.39 20.27 -6.88
N LYS A 258 9.44 20.71 -7.59
CA LYS A 258 9.66 22.12 -7.88
C LYS A 258 8.64 22.68 -8.89
N ALA A 259 8.27 21.90 -9.90
CA ALA A 259 7.23 22.28 -10.86
C ALA A 259 5.85 22.32 -10.19
N GLU A 260 5.55 21.39 -9.29
CA GLU A 260 4.33 21.33 -8.49
C GLU A 260 4.24 22.50 -7.52
N ALA A 261 5.32 22.82 -6.80
CA ALA A 261 5.38 24.00 -5.94
C ALA A 261 5.19 25.31 -6.74
N SER A 262 5.84 25.42 -7.89
CA SER A 262 5.66 26.58 -8.79
C SER A 262 4.24 26.66 -9.38
N ARG A 263 3.60 25.51 -9.63
CA ARG A 263 2.19 25.43 -10.06
C ARG A 263 1.23 25.75 -8.93
N HIS A 264 1.53 25.39 -7.67
CA HIS A 264 0.74 25.79 -6.52
C HIS A 264 0.72 27.32 -6.37
N GLU A 265 1.85 27.96 -6.63
CA GLU A 265 2.01 29.43 -6.57
C GLU A 265 1.36 30.15 -7.77
N SER A 266 1.22 29.48 -8.92
CA SER A 266 0.61 30.03 -10.15
C SER A 266 -0.79 29.48 -10.46
N ARG A 267 -1.35 28.65 -9.57
CA ARG A 267 -2.67 28.06 -9.73
C ARG A 267 -3.70 29.19 -9.74
N PRO A 268 -4.63 29.24 -10.72
CA PRO A 268 -5.75 30.17 -10.62
C PRO A 268 -6.46 29.92 -9.28
N PRO A 269 -6.96 30.97 -8.61
CA PRO A 269 -7.71 30.79 -7.37
C PRO A 269 -8.80 29.74 -7.62
N PRO A 270 -9.14 28.90 -6.62
CA PRO A 270 -10.26 28.00 -6.73
C PRO A 270 -11.43 28.76 -7.34
N ARG A 271 -12.10 28.19 -8.35
CA ARG A 271 -13.40 28.71 -8.79
C ARG A 271 -14.20 28.99 -7.53
N GLU A 272 -14.88 30.15 -7.46
CA GLU A 272 -15.66 30.54 -6.27
C GLU A 272 -16.47 29.34 -5.79
N ARG A 273 -15.99 28.67 -4.73
CA ARG A 273 -16.68 27.54 -4.12
C ARG A 273 -18.04 28.09 -3.72
N ARG A 274 -19.11 27.41 -4.13
CA ARG A 274 -20.45 27.81 -3.68
C ARG A 274 -20.41 27.87 -2.17
N ASP A 275 -20.75 29.03 -1.62
CA ASP A 275 -20.78 29.23 -0.18
C ASP A 275 -21.62 28.10 0.44
N PRO A 276 -21.10 27.32 1.40
CA PRO A 276 -21.85 26.27 2.08
C PRO A 276 -23.22 26.75 2.59
N ALA A 277 -23.38 28.04 2.88
CA ALA A 277 -24.66 28.67 3.26
C ALA A 277 -25.71 28.72 2.13
N THR A 278 -25.33 28.47 0.88
CA THR A 278 -26.26 28.40 -0.28
C THR A 278 -26.95 27.04 -0.38
N TYR A 279 -26.47 26.03 0.35
CA TYR A 279 -27.12 24.73 0.44
C TYR A 279 -28.29 24.75 1.43
N PRO A 280 -29.38 24.03 1.15
CA PRO A 280 -30.47 23.89 2.11
C PRO A 280 -29.98 23.17 3.37
N ALA A 281 -30.47 23.60 4.53
CA ALA A 281 -30.17 22.93 5.79
C ALA A 281 -30.85 21.54 5.82
N GLY A 282 -30.06 20.49 6.00
CA GLY A 282 -30.54 19.11 6.10
C GLY A 282 -30.71 18.40 4.75
N TYR A 283 -31.42 17.27 4.76
CA TYR A 283 -31.62 16.44 3.58
C TYR A 283 -32.39 17.15 2.45
N ASN A 284 -31.79 17.17 1.27
CA ASN A 284 -32.44 17.53 0.02
C ASN A 284 -32.04 16.52 -1.07
N ARG A 285 -33.01 15.72 -1.51
CA ARG A 285 -32.85 14.70 -2.55
C ARG A 285 -32.25 15.28 -3.83
N ASP A 286 -32.78 16.41 -4.30
CA ASP A 286 -32.42 16.97 -5.61
C ASP A 286 -30.97 17.48 -5.61
N VAL A 287 -30.43 17.89 -4.45
CA VAL A 287 -29.01 18.25 -4.30
C VAL A 287 -28.11 17.02 -4.48
N ILE A 288 -28.46 15.89 -3.87
CA ILE A 288 -27.70 14.63 -3.98
C ILE A 288 -27.77 14.11 -5.42
N VAL A 289 -28.98 14.07 -6.00
CA VAL A 289 -29.21 13.62 -7.37
C VAL A 289 -28.42 14.49 -8.36
N ALA A 290 -28.52 15.82 -8.26
CA ALA A 290 -27.80 16.71 -9.15
C ALA A 290 -26.28 16.62 -8.97
N GLY A 291 -25.81 16.48 -7.72
CA GLY A 291 -24.39 16.32 -7.41
C GLY A 291 -23.79 15.06 -8.03
N LEU A 292 -24.41 13.91 -7.79
CA LEU A 292 -23.96 12.62 -8.34
C LEU A 292 -24.06 12.60 -9.87
N THR A 293 -25.14 13.14 -10.43
CA THR A 293 -25.32 13.24 -11.89
C THR A 293 -24.20 14.05 -12.53
N LYS A 294 -23.92 15.24 -11.98
CA LYS A 294 -22.85 16.12 -12.46
C LYS A 294 -21.48 15.43 -12.36
N TYR A 295 -21.25 14.65 -11.31
CA TYR A 295 -20.02 13.89 -11.14
C TYR A 295 -19.84 12.83 -12.25
N TYR A 296 -20.82 11.97 -12.49
CA TYR A 296 -20.78 10.98 -13.57
C TYR A 296 -20.65 11.62 -14.95
N GLU A 297 -21.38 12.70 -15.21
CA GLU A 297 -21.26 13.45 -16.47
C GLU A 297 -19.86 14.04 -16.66
N THR A 298 -19.21 14.49 -15.58
CA THR A 298 -17.84 15.01 -15.63
C THR A 298 -16.85 13.89 -15.95
N LEU A 299 -16.99 12.71 -15.33
CA LEU A 299 -16.16 11.54 -15.67
C LEU A 299 -16.32 11.14 -17.15
N ALA A 300 -17.55 11.11 -17.66
CA ALA A 300 -17.80 10.84 -19.08
C ALA A 300 -17.19 11.91 -20.00
N GLN A 301 -17.27 13.19 -19.61
CA GLN A 301 -16.65 14.30 -20.36
C GLN A 301 -15.12 14.20 -20.40
N MET A 302 -14.51 13.64 -19.35
CA MET A 302 -13.07 13.37 -19.29
C MET A 302 -12.67 12.08 -20.03
N ALA A 303 -13.58 11.51 -20.83
CA ALA A 303 -13.39 10.28 -21.60
C ALA A 303 -13.08 9.04 -20.75
N PHE A 304 -13.44 9.05 -19.46
CA PHE A 304 -13.25 7.89 -18.58
C PHE A 304 -14.11 6.70 -19.04
N PHE A 305 -15.40 6.94 -19.28
CA PHE A 305 -16.34 5.99 -19.87
C PHE A 305 -17.29 6.70 -20.84
N PRO A 306 -17.96 6.00 -21.77
CA PRO A 306 -18.89 6.63 -22.69
C PRO A 306 -20.13 7.17 -21.96
N ALA A 307 -20.61 8.36 -22.35
CA ALA A 307 -21.81 8.97 -21.77
C ALA A 307 -23.07 8.09 -21.85
N SER A 308 -23.12 7.14 -22.81
CA SER A 308 -24.21 6.17 -22.93
C SER A 308 -24.29 5.18 -21.76
N LEU A 309 -23.23 5.06 -20.96
CA LEU A 309 -23.21 4.24 -19.75
C LEU A 309 -24.04 4.86 -18.62
N ILE A 310 -24.29 6.18 -18.65
CA ILE A 310 -25.09 6.85 -17.64
C ILE A 310 -26.57 6.65 -17.96
N GLN A 311 -27.27 5.94 -17.08
CA GLN A 311 -28.71 5.75 -17.16
C GLN A 311 -29.42 6.75 -16.25
N TYR A 312 -30.29 7.54 -16.85
CA TYR A 312 -31.11 8.54 -16.16
C TYR A 312 -32.52 8.01 -15.91
N PRO A 313 -33.13 8.32 -14.75
CA PRO A 313 -34.50 7.94 -14.48
C PRO A 313 -35.47 8.58 -15.49
N PRO A 314 -36.27 7.79 -16.24
CA PRO A 314 -37.22 8.31 -17.21
C PRO A 314 -38.22 9.27 -16.55
N GLY A 315 -38.38 10.47 -17.08
CA GLY A 315 -39.28 11.48 -16.50
C GLY A 315 -38.86 11.95 -15.10
N GLY A 316 -37.61 11.73 -14.71
CA GLY A 316 -37.05 12.13 -13.42
C GLY A 316 -37.27 11.13 -12.29
N ARG A 317 -37.93 9.98 -12.54
CA ARG A 317 -38.12 8.93 -11.52
C ARG A 317 -38.21 7.54 -12.15
N TRP A 318 -37.47 6.57 -11.63
CA TRP A 318 -37.60 5.16 -11.99
C TRP A 318 -39.00 4.61 -11.67
N GLY A 319 -39.58 3.89 -12.64
CA GLY A 319 -40.87 3.22 -12.52
C GLY A 319 -40.82 2.01 -11.59
N ASP A 320 -41.98 1.55 -11.11
CA ASP A 320 -42.07 0.36 -10.23
C ASP A 320 -41.74 -0.96 -10.97
N ASP A 321 -41.65 -0.90 -12.30
CA ASP A 321 -41.34 -1.98 -13.25
C ASP A 321 -39.87 -1.96 -13.73
N THR A 322 -39.05 -1.04 -13.23
CA THR A 322 -37.61 -0.93 -13.56
C THR A 322 -36.76 -0.77 -12.31
N PHE A 323 -37.31 -0.11 -11.30
CA PHE A 323 -36.72 -0.05 -9.97
C PHE A 323 -36.92 -1.38 -9.23
N LEU A 324 -36.03 -1.70 -8.28
CA LEU A 324 -36.21 -2.86 -7.41
C LEU A 324 -37.63 -2.87 -6.79
N PRO A 325 -38.32 -4.02 -6.79
CA PRO A 325 -39.64 -4.13 -6.18
C PRO A 325 -39.63 -3.62 -4.73
N ALA A 326 -40.64 -2.83 -4.36
CA ALA A 326 -40.71 -2.17 -3.05
C ALA A 326 -40.59 -3.14 -1.86
N ASP A 327 -41.02 -4.38 -2.03
CA ASP A 327 -40.90 -5.42 -1.01
C ASP A 327 -39.43 -5.89 -0.84
N LYS A 328 -38.63 -5.92 -1.92
CA LYS A 328 -37.20 -6.22 -1.86
C LYS A 328 -36.39 -5.07 -1.28
N THR A 329 -36.69 -3.81 -1.63
CA THR A 329 -36.01 -2.66 -1.02
C THR A 329 -36.29 -2.54 0.48
N ARG A 330 -37.47 -2.96 0.92
CA ARG A 330 -37.79 -3.05 2.36
C ARG A 330 -37.04 -4.19 3.05
N LEU A 331 -36.73 -5.30 2.36
CA LEU A 331 -35.86 -6.35 2.89
C LEU A 331 -34.43 -5.86 3.14
N LEU A 332 -33.95 -4.89 2.35
CA LEU A 332 -32.67 -4.21 2.59
C LEU A 332 -32.69 -3.28 3.82
N GLY A 333 -33.85 -3.13 4.47
CA GLY A 333 -34.00 -2.31 5.67
C GLY A 333 -34.15 -0.81 5.40
N PHE A 334 -34.35 -0.39 4.15
CA PHE A 334 -34.49 1.02 3.78
C PHE A 334 -35.89 1.59 4.08
N ASN A 335 -35.92 2.83 4.56
CA ASN A 335 -37.16 3.58 4.75
C ASN A 335 -37.65 4.24 3.43
N ASP A 336 -38.88 4.76 3.44
CA ASP A 336 -39.50 5.36 2.25
C ASP A 336 -38.71 6.56 1.68
N ARG A 337 -37.91 7.26 2.50
CA ARG A 337 -37.09 8.39 2.06
C ARG A 337 -35.87 7.92 1.27
N VAL A 338 -35.20 6.87 1.73
CA VAL A 338 -34.12 6.22 0.97
C VAL A 338 -34.66 5.67 -0.35
N ILE A 339 -35.80 4.98 -0.31
CA ILE A 339 -36.45 4.45 -1.52
C ILE A 339 -36.78 5.58 -2.51
N ASP A 340 -37.29 6.72 -2.01
CA ASP A 340 -37.52 7.89 -2.85
C ASP A 340 -36.22 8.45 -3.45
N LEU A 341 -35.12 8.53 -2.69
CA LEU A 341 -33.81 8.93 -3.22
C LEU A 341 -33.34 8.01 -4.34
N LEU A 342 -33.30 6.70 -4.10
CA LEU A 342 -32.80 5.70 -5.06
C LEU A 342 -33.59 5.74 -6.37
N ARG A 343 -34.90 6.03 -6.33
CA ARG A 343 -35.72 6.19 -7.53
C ARG A 343 -35.38 7.40 -8.38
N HIS A 344 -34.59 8.35 -7.88
CA HIS A 344 -34.20 9.55 -8.62
C HIS A 344 -32.70 9.59 -8.95
N LEU A 345 -31.89 8.66 -8.45
CA LEU A 345 -30.46 8.63 -8.75
C LEU A 345 -30.20 8.20 -10.20
N PRO A 346 -29.15 8.75 -10.84
CA PRO A 346 -28.56 8.13 -12.03
C PRO A 346 -27.85 6.82 -11.63
N TYR A 347 -27.85 5.84 -12.53
CA TYR A 347 -27.09 4.60 -12.36
C TYR A 347 -26.15 4.41 -13.54
N LEU A 348 -25.03 3.72 -13.31
CA LEU A 348 -24.17 3.27 -14.40
C LEU A 348 -24.67 1.91 -14.91
N ASP A 349 -24.72 1.77 -16.23
CA ASP A 349 -25.03 0.53 -16.91
C ASP A 349 -23.81 -0.42 -16.88
N VAL A 350 -24.07 -1.67 -17.26
CA VAL A 350 -23.06 -2.72 -17.38
C VAL A 350 -22.45 -2.63 -18.79
N ASP A 351 -21.12 -2.55 -18.89
CA ASP A 351 -20.45 -2.59 -20.19
C ASP A 351 -20.24 -4.04 -20.65
N GLU A 352 -21.26 -4.63 -21.27
CA GLU A 352 -21.24 -6.03 -21.77
C GLU A 352 -20.17 -6.32 -22.83
N THR A 353 -19.45 -5.30 -23.33
CA THR A 353 -18.43 -5.48 -24.36
C THR A 353 -17.09 -6.00 -23.82
N HIS A 354 -16.93 -6.05 -22.49
CA HIS A 354 -15.72 -6.51 -21.81
C HIS A 354 -16.03 -7.65 -20.84
N GLU A 355 -15.05 -8.51 -20.51
CA GLU A 355 -15.29 -9.60 -19.54
C GLU A 355 -15.48 -9.08 -18.11
N ASP A 356 -14.89 -7.91 -17.81
CA ASP A 356 -15.05 -7.21 -16.55
C ASP A 356 -15.89 -5.96 -16.74
N ASN A 357 -17.17 -6.00 -16.32
CA ASN A 357 -18.14 -4.94 -16.62
C ASN A 357 -18.08 -3.74 -15.66
N ARG A 358 -17.01 -3.58 -14.88
CA ARG A 358 -16.96 -2.70 -13.71
C ARG A 358 -16.27 -1.36 -13.98
N TRP A 359 -16.96 -0.25 -13.70
CA TRP A 359 -16.41 1.11 -13.78
C TRP A 359 -16.39 1.71 -12.37
N PRO A 360 -15.21 1.92 -11.74
CA PRO A 360 -15.19 2.49 -10.42
C PRO A 360 -15.59 3.96 -10.46
N VAL A 361 -16.15 4.43 -9.35
CA VAL A 361 -16.57 5.82 -9.17
C VAL A 361 -15.62 6.62 -8.30
N ILE A 362 -14.71 5.96 -7.58
CA ILE A 362 -13.53 6.56 -6.95
C ILE A 362 -12.57 5.43 -6.57
N GLY A 363 -11.24 5.60 -6.77
CA GLY A 363 -10.29 4.53 -6.47
C GLY A 363 -10.71 3.18 -7.06
N ARG A 364 -10.94 2.19 -6.17
CA ARG A 364 -11.45 0.84 -6.49
C ARG A 364 -12.93 0.61 -6.15
N SER A 365 -13.67 1.67 -5.82
CA SER A 365 -15.05 1.60 -5.36
C SER A 365 -16.03 1.49 -6.52
N GLU A 366 -16.88 0.47 -6.50
CA GLU A 366 -17.88 0.26 -7.55
C GLU A 366 -19.18 1.02 -7.25
N PRO A 367 -19.93 1.49 -8.27
CA PRO A 367 -21.22 2.12 -8.11
C PRO A 367 -22.27 1.08 -7.68
N GLN A 368 -23.07 1.42 -6.66
CA GLN A 368 -24.14 0.53 -6.23
C GLN A 368 -25.39 0.72 -7.09
N ARG A 369 -25.84 -0.35 -7.74
CA ARG A 369 -27.04 -0.37 -8.60
C ARG A 369 -28.25 -0.95 -7.87
N TYR A 370 -29.36 -0.21 -7.82
CA TYR A 370 -30.62 -0.63 -7.17
C TYR A 370 -31.80 -0.78 -8.14
N LEU A 371 -31.50 -1.15 -9.38
CA LEU A 371 -32.49 -1.43 -10.42
C LEU A 371 -32.81 -2.93 -10.50
N GLU A 372 -33.96 -3.29 -11.07
CA GLU A 372 -34.46 -4.67 -11.11
C GLU A 372 -33.54 -5.60 -11.92
N ASP A 373 -32.79 -5.06 -12.86
CA ASP A 373 -31.83 -5.81 -13.68
C ASP A 373 -30.50 -6.14 -12.97
N ASN A 374 -30.32 -5.73 -11.70
CA ASN A 374 -29.17 -6.17 -10.91
C ASN A 374 -29.36 -7.63 -10.44
N PRO A 375 -28.61 -8.61 -10.96
CA PRO A 375 -28.80 -10.03 -10.63
C PRO A 375 -28.51 -10.34 -9.16
N GLU A 376 -27.58 -9.62 -8.51
CA GLU A 376 -27.26 -9.82 -7.09
C GLU A 376 -28.45 -9.48 -6.18
N LEU A 377 -29.19 -8.43 -6.53
CA LEU A 377 -30.37 -8.01 -5.77
C LEU A 377 -31.65 -8.73 -6.24
N ASN A 378 -31.73 -9.15 -7.50
CA ASN A 378 -32.95 -9.74 -8.05
C ASN A 378 -33.01 -11.26 -7.93
N GLU A 379 -31.94 -11.98 -8.26
CA GLU A 379 -31.94 -13.45 -8.33
C GLU A 379 -31.42 -14.09 -7.03
N ASN A 380 -30.42 -13.47 -6.41
CA ASN A 380 -29.73 -14.05 -5.26
C ASN A 380 -30.37 -13.71 -3.90
N PHE A 381 -31.20 -12.66 -3.83
CA PHE A 381 -31.67 -12.07 -2.58
C PHE A 381 -33.12 -12.48 -2.22
N THR A 382 -33.25 -13.30 -1.18
CA THR A 382 -34.53 -13.74 -0.59
C THR A 382 -34.66 -13.24 0.86
N ALA A 383 -35.87 -13.26 1.44
CA ALA A 383 -36.11 -12.73 2.79
C ALA A 383 -35.24 -13.38 3.88
N ASP A 384 -34.87 -14.65 3.72
CA ASP A 384 -33.97 -15.40 4.60
C ASP A 384 -32.48 -15.06 4.41
N LYS A 385 -32.12 -14.43 3.28
CA LYS A 385 -30.76 -13.98 2.97
C LYS A 385 -30.54 -12.49 3.24
N ALA A 386 -31.58 -11.77 3.63
CA ALA A 386 -31.53 -10.35 3.93
C ALA A 386 -31.08 -10.04 5.37
N THR A 387 -30.08 -10.76 5.88
CA THR A 387 -29.47 -10.45 7.19
C THR A 387 -28.29 -9.50 7.01
N PRO A 388 -27.97 -8.66 8.01
CA PRO A 388 -26.81 -7.76 7.95
C PRO A 388 -25.50 -8.48 7.59
N GLU A 389 -25.25 -9.67 8.14
CA GLU A 389 -24.03 -10.45 7.88
C GLU A 389 -23.95 -10.93 6.43
N ARG A 390 -25.10 -11.24 5.83
CA ARG A 390 -25.18 -11.65 4.42
C ARG A 390 -25.02 -10.46 3.48
N LEU A 391 -25.63 -9.33 3.82
CA LEU A 391 -25.47 -8.07 3.08
C LEU A 391 -24.01 -7.63 3.03
N TYR A 392 -23.31 -7.75 4.15
CA TYR A 392 -21.87 -7.55 4.24
C TYR A 392 -21.08 -8.57 3.39
N ALA A 393 -21.34 -9.87 3.58
CA ALA A 393 -20.61 -10.93 2.87
C ALA A 393 -20.78 -10.89 1.34
N HIS A 394 -21.87 -10.29 0.85
CA HIS A 394 -22.13 -10.09 -0.59
C HIS A 394 -21.65 -8.73 -1.11
N GLY A 395 -20.94 -7.92 -0.30
CA GLY A 395 -20.39 -6.64 -0.72
C GLY A 395 -21.47 -5.58 -1.03
N LEU A 396 -22.66 -5.69 -0.43
CA LEU A 396 -23.73 -4.69 -0.58
C LEU A 396 -23.70 -3.64 0.52
N PHE A 397 -23.13 -3.99 1.68
CA PHE A 397 -23.03 -3.13 2.86
C PHE A 397 -21.59 -3.17 3.40
N PRO A 398 -21.07 -2.05 3.94
CA PRO A 398 -19.72 -1.98 4.50
C PRO A 398 -19.55 -2.70 5.84
N PHE A 399 -20.66 -3.02 6.52
CA PHE A 399 -20.65 -3.50 7.90
C PHE A 399 -21.54 -4.73 8.08
N ALA A 400 -21.13 -5.64 8.96
CA ALA A 400 -21.96 -6.77 9.38
C ALA A 400 -23.03 -6.36 10.41
N GLU A 401 -22.91 -5.17 11.01
CA GLU A 401 -23.90 -4.56 11.89
C GLU A 401 -25.10 -4.02 11.11
N LYS A 402 -26.28 -4.07 11.73
CA LYS A 402 -27.50 -3.51 11.14
C LYS A 402 -27.43 -1.98 11.08
N MET A 403 -27.29 -1.44 9.87
CA MET A 403 -27.34 0.00 9.63
C MET A 403 -28.74 0.59 9.89
N PRO A 404 -28.83 1.87 10.32
CA PRO A 404 -30.09 2.61 10.39
C PRO A 404 -30.79 2.69 9.03
N ASP A 405 -32.13 2.65 9.04
CA ASP A 405 -32.96 2.60 7.83
C ASP A 405 -32.89 3.83 6.90
N GLY A 406 -32.28 4.91 7.39
CA GLY A 406 -32.04 6.16 6.67
C GLY A 406 -30.66 6.25 6.03
N LEU A 407 -29.78 5.26 6.24
CA LEU A 407 -28.47 5.17 5.63
C LEU A 407 -28.51 4.25 4.41
N VAL A 408 -27.86 4.66 3.31
CA VAL A 408 -27.79 3.86 2.09
C VAL A 408 -26.41 3.96 1.43
N PRO A 409 -25.71 2.84 1.21
CA PRO A 409 -24.53 2.81 0.37
C PRO A 409 -24.89 3.15 -1.08
N ILE A 410 -24.11 4.02 -1.74
CA ILE A 410 -24.27 4.34 -3.17
C ILE A 410 -23.02 4.01 -3.99
N ALA A 411 -21.89 3.77 -3.30
CA ALA A 411 -20.66 3.26 -3.87
C ALA A 411 -19.90 2.45 -2.81
N GLY A 412 -19.16 1.44 -3.24
CA GLY A 412 -18.35 0.57 -2.40
C GLY A 412 -18.39 -0.88 -2.86
N GLY A 413 -17.57 -1.73 -2.24
CA GLY A 413 -17.42 -3.13 -2.63
C GLY A 413 -16.63 -3.30 -3.93
N GLY A 414 -15.47 -3.94 -3.84
CA GLY A 414 -14.80 -4.58 -4.97
C GLY A 414 -15.06 -6.08 -4.91
N GLY A 415 -15.05 -6.79 -6.03
CA GLY A 415 -15.27 -8.25 -6.09
C GLY A 415 -14.44 -9.09 -5.09
N GLU A 416 -14.82 -10.37 -4.94
CA GLU A 416 -14.28 -11.33 -3.95
C GLU A 416 -12.79 -11.10 -3.62
N GLY A 417 -12.53 -10.61 -2.40
CA GLY A 417 -11.18 -10.49 -1.83
C GLY A 417 -10.53 -9.10 -1.86
N SER A 418 -11.23 -8.04 -2.26
CA SER A 418 -10.72 -6.67 -2.16
C SER A 418 -11.26 -5.93 -0.92
N ASP A 419 -10.48 -5.88 0.15
CA ASP A 419 -10.75 -5.08 1.36
C ASP A 419 -10.40 -3.57 1.17
N SER A 420 -10.28 -3.08 -0.08
CA SER A 420 -9.54 -1.84 -0.40
C SER A 420 -10.34 -0.71 -1.08
N GLY A 421 -11.68 -0.76 -1.05
CA GLY A 421 -12.55 0.27 -1.67
C GLY A 421 -13.19 1.23 -0.66
N GLU A 422 -13.20 2.53 -0.97
CA GLU A 422 -13.91 3.58 -0.24
C GLU A 422 -15.44 3.44 -0.40
N TRP A 423 -16.18 3.45 0.70
CA TRP A 423 -17.64 3.40 0.72
C TRP A 423 -18.25 4.79 0.84
N TRP A 424 -19.23 5.08 -0.01
CA TRP A 424 -20.06 6.29 0.10
C TRP A 424 -21.44 5.93 0.62
N ILE A 425 -21.76 6.40 1.81
CA ILE A 425 -23.04 6.13 2.48
C ILE A 425 -23.80 7.45 2.64
N ILE A 426 -24.99 7.54 2.06
CA ILE A 426 -25.87 8.70 2.20
C ILE A 426 -26.69 8.57 3.48
N ASP A 427 -26.62 9.57 4.36
CA ASP A 427 -27.57 9.76 5.45
C ASP A 427 -28.71 10.68 5.01
N THR A 428 -29.88 10.08 4.75
CA THR A 428 -31.08 10.79 4.34
C THR A 428 -31.81 11.50 5.50
N ASN A 429 -31.37 11.33 6.74
CA ASN A 429 -31.84 12.14 7.88
C ASN A 429 -31.09 13.45 7.99
N ALA A 430 -29.76 13.41 7.85
CA ALA A 430 -28.90 14.58 7.98
C ALA A 430 -28.65 15.32 6.65
N GLY A 431 -28.78 14.65 5.51
CA GLY A 431 -28.39 15.22 4.21
C GLY A 431 -26.88 15.20 3.99
N THR A 432 -26.22 14.19 4.53
CA THR A 432 -24.76 14.07 4.55
C THR A 432 -24.29 12.79 3.86
N VAL A 433 -23.01 12.77 3.47
CA VAL A 433 -22.28 11.60 2.99
C VAL A 433 -21.30 11.19 4.07
N ILE A 434 -21.32 9.91 4.43
CA ILE A 434 -20.29 9.27 5.24
C ILE A 434 -19.36 8.56 4.26
N VAL A 435 -18.08 8.90 4.34
CA VAL A 435 -17.03 8.30 3.53
C VAL A 435 -16.25 7.35 4.43
N TYR A 436 -16.34 6.05 4.15
CA TYR A 436 -15.77 5.00 5.00
C TYR A 436 -14.75 4.16 4.24
N ASP A 437 -13.54 4.07 4.79
CA ASP A 437 -12.46 3.17 4.37
C ASP A 437 -11.97 2.41 5.62
N ALA A 438 -11.56 1.15 5.45
CA ALA A 438 -10.94 0.33 6.49
C ALA A 438 -9.69 0.99 7.10
N GLY A 439 -9.02 1.89 6.35
CA GLY A 439 -7.87 2.68 6.82
C GLY A 439 -8.21 3.93 7.67
N ASN A 440 -9.49 4.33 7.78
CA ASN A 440 -9.83 5.60 8.41
C ASN A 440 -9.57 5.61 9.93
N LYS A 441 -8.98 6.71 10.43
CA LYS A 441 -8.82 6.96 11.88
C LYS A 441 -10.19 7.00 12.55
N GLN A 442 -10.46 6.04 13.42
CA GLN A 442 -11.71 5.99 14.20
C GLN A 442 -11.81 7.22 15.12
N VAL A 443 -12.97 7.87 15.14
CA VAL A 443 -13.31 8.89 16.15
C VAL A 443 -13.21 8.25 17.55
N GLN A 444 -12.44 8.87 18.46
CA GLN A 444 -12.02 8.29 19.75
C GLN A 444 -13.15 7.79 20.67
N ASP A 445 -14.39 8.24 20.47
CA ASP A 445 -15.55 7.90 21.31
C ASP A 445 -16.68 7.16 20.56
N ALA A 446 -16.44 6.72 19.31
CA ALA A 446 -17.49 6.09 18.52
C ALA A 446 -17.76 4.64 18.99
N PRO A 447 -19.02 4.22 19.21
CA PRO A 447 -19.33 2.86 19.62
C PRO A 447 -18.87 1.82 18.60
N SER A 448 -18.31 0.71 19.07
CA SER A 448 -17.84 -0.38 18.22
C SER A 448 -18.98 -1.09 17.46
N ASP A 449 -20.20 -1.05 18.01
CA ASP A 449 -21.40 -1.65 17.42
C ASP A 449 -22.14 -0.71 16.46
N GLN A 450 -21.59 0.49 16.21
CA GLN A 450 -22.16 1.50 15.30
C GLN A 450 -21.07 2.08 14.39
N PRO A 451 -20.50 1.25 13.50
CA PRO A 451 -19.32 1.61 12.71
C PRO A 451 -19.54 2.78 11.74
N TRP A 452 -20.78 3.06 11.34
CA TRP A 452 -21.13 4.26 10.56
C TRP A 452 -20.91 5.59 11.31
N LEU A 453 -20.58 5.55 12.61
CA LEU A 453 -20.22 6.73 13.41
C LEU A 453 -18.70 6.93 13.54
N TRP A 454 -17.88 6.02 12.99
CA TRP A 454 -16.42 6.10 13.11
C TRP A 454 -15.80 7.25 12.34
N THR A 455 -16.49 7.74 11.31
CA THR A 455 -16.03 8.80 10.42
C THR A 455 -17.00 9.98 10.45
N PRO A 456 -16.51 11.23 10.51
CA PRO A 456 -17.39 12.40 10.53
C PRO A 456 -18.14 12.56 9.20
N PRO A 457 -19.47 12.75 9.22
CA PRO A 457 -20.26 12.93 8.01
C PRO A 457 -20.01 14.30 7.37
N ARG A 458 -20.07 14.38 6.03
CA ARG A 458 -19.88 15.59 5.22
C ARG A 458 -21.19 16.05 4.59
N PRO A 459 -21.49 17.36 4.50
CA PRO A 459 -22.67 17.83 3.77
C PRO A 459 -22.63 17.38 2.30
N ALA A 460 -23.73 16.78 1.80
CA ALA A 460 -23.68 16.08 0.51
C ALA A 460 -23.45 16.98 -0.70
N GLY A 461 -24.07 18.17 -0.73
CA GLY A 461 -23.85 19.13 -1.81
C GLY A 461 -22.38 19.54 -1.95
N PRO A 462 -21.77 20.11 -0.89
CA PRO A 462 -20.34 20.42 -0.88
C PRO A 462 -19.42 19.25 -1.21
N PHE A 463 -19.77 18.03 -0.77
CA PHE A 463 -19.01 16.82 -1.10
C PHE A 463 -18.96 16.56 -2.61
N PHE A 464 -20.11 16.53 -3.29
CA PHE A 464 -20.14 16.30 -4.75
C PHE A 464 -19.54 17.47 -5.54
N ASP A 465 -19.71 18.71 -5.09
CA ASP A 465 -19.05 19.86 -5.72
C ASP A 465 -17.51 19.73 -5.59
N ALA A 466 -16.99 19.30 -4.43
CA ALA A 466 -15.56 19.08 -4.23
C ALA A 466 -15.00 17.97 -5.12
N LEU A 467 -15.74 16.88 -5.34
CA LEU A 467 -15.37 15.83 -6.27
C LEU A 467 -15.24 16.36 -7.70
N VAL A 468 -16.25 17.10 -8.17
CA VAL A 468 -16.25 17.69 -9.51
C VAL A 468 -15.14 18.73 -9.66
N ASP A 469 -14.93 19.56 -8.64
CA ASP A 469 -13.84 20.52 -8.63
C ASP A 469 -12.48 19.81 -8.70
N SER A 470 -12.31 18.69 -7.98
CA SER A 470 -11.09 17.89 -7.98
C SER A 470 -10.80 17.26 -9.36
N LEU A 471 -11.84 16.85 -10.09
CA LEU A 471 -11.71 16.40 -11.48
C LEU A 471 -11.26 17.54 -12.42
N TYR A 472 -11.90 18.71 -12.34
CA TYR A 472 -11.53 19.86 -13.17
C TYR A 472 -10.14 20.41 -12.85
N SER A 473 -9.74 20.29 -11.60
CA SER A 473 -8.47 20.78 -11.10
C SER A 473 -7.35 19.76 -11.27
N LEU A 474 -7.68 18.56 -11.76
CA LEU A 474 -6.83 17.38 -11.92
C LEU A 474 -6.18 16.90 -10.61
N ASP A 475 -6.83 17.18 -9.48
CA ASP A 475 -6.49 16.53 -8.20
C ASP A 475 -7.07 15.10 -8.16
N LEU A 476 -8.16 14.85 -8.92
CA LEU A 476 -8.61 13.52 -9.31
C LEU A 476 -8.39 13.33 -10.82
N VAL A 477 -7.72 12.23 -11.20
CA VAL A 477 -7.38 11.88 -12.59
C VAL A 477 -8.06 10.56 -12.93
N PRO A 478 -9.13 10.58 -13.75
CA PRO A 478 -9.76 9.36 -14.21
C PRO A 478 -8.97 8.75 -15.37
N LEU A 479 -8.62 7.48 -15.25
CA LEU A 479 -7.87 6.73 -16.25
C LEU A 479 -8.77 5.74 -17.00
N PRO A 480 -9.08 6.01 -18.27
CA PRO A 480 -9.92 5.12 -19.05
C PRO A 480 -9.23 3.77 -19.29
N ARG A 481 -10.03 2.76 -19.62
CA ARG A 481 -9.52 1.46 -20.05
C ARG A 481 -8.67 1.62 -21.33
N PRO A 482 -7.47 1.02 -21.39
CA PRO A 482 -6.70 0.98 -22.62
C PRO A 482 -7.37 0.08 -23.68
N GLU A 483 -7.30 0.46 -24.95
CA GLU A 483 -7.95 -0.26 -26.08
C GLU A 483 -7.29 -1.62 -26.43
N THR A 484 -6.27 -2.07 -25.70
CA THR A 484 -5.51 -3.28 -26.03
C THR A 484 -6.08 -4.52 -25.34
N GLU A 485 -6.35 -5.58 -26.10
CA GLU A 485 -6.83 -6.90 -25.61
C GLU A 485 -5.92 -7.56 -24.55
N ASP A 486 -4.68 -7.09 -24.40
CA ASP A 486 -3.67 -7.61 -23.46
C ASP A 486 -3.62 -6.85 -22.10
N ALA A 487 -4.53 -5.91 -21.84
CA ALA A 487 -4.43 -5.07 -20.65
C ALA A 487 -5.00 -5.74 -19.39
N GLU A 488 -4.11 -6.14 -18.48
CA GLU A 488 -4.39 -6.37 -17.05
C GLU A 488 -4.86 -5.09 -16.31
N TYR A 489 -5.09 -3.97 -17.01
CA TYR A 489 -5.35 -2.66 -16.43
C TYR A 489 -6.86 -2.38 -16.36
N TYR A 490 -7.36 -2.39 -15.14
CA TYR A 490 -8.69 -1.93 -14.78
C TYR A 490 -8.81 -0.41 -14.97
N PRO A 491 -9.99 0.13 -15.32
CA PRO A 491 -10.20 1.57 -15.23
C PRO A 491 -10.05 1.99 -13.77
N GLU A 492 -9.35 3.09 -13.48
CA GLU A 492 -9.15 3.57 -12.12
C GLU A 492 -9.27 5.10 -12.06
N ILE A 493 -9.70 5.63 -10.91
CA ILE A 493 -9.70 7.07 -10.64
C ILE A 493 -8.68 7.33 -9.55
N TRP A 494 -7.70 8.15 -9.88
CA TRP A 494 -6.50 8.37 -9.09
C TRP A 494 -6.50 9.74 -8.42
N GLY A 495 -5.99 9.84 -7.18
CA GLY A 495 -5.79 11.09 -6.45
C GLY A 495 -6.64 11.20 -5.18
N THR A 496 -6.55 12.36 -4.50
CA THR A 496 -7.25 12.61 -3.23
C THR A 496 -8.18 13.82 -3.32
N ILE A 497 -9.29 13.79 -2.57
CA ILE A 497 -10.23 14.90 -2.52
C ILE A 497 -9.61 16.03 -1.68
N ARG A 498 -9.54 17.24 -2.22
CA ARG A 498 -9.02 18.41 -1.48
C ARG A 498 -9.83 18.72 -0.22
N GLU A 499 -9.28 18.37 0.93
CA GLU A 499 -9.72 18.85 2.24
C GLU A 499 -9.01 20.15 2.62
N GLY A 500 -9.71 21.04 3.31
CA GLY A 500 -9.16 22.34 3.70
C GLY A 500 -8.15 22.17 4.83
N GLU A 501 -6.97 22.79 4.65
CA GLU A 501 -5.91 22.97 5.66
C GLU A 501 -5.61 21.72 6.52
N GLU A 502 -5.20 20.63 5.88
CA GLU A 502 -4.31 19.67 6.53
C GLU A 502 -3.00 19.63 5.73
N GLU A 503 -1.90 20.00 6.40
CA GLU A 503 -0.55 19.69 5.95
C GLU A 503 -0.40 18.16 6.04
N GLU A 504 -0.52 17.45 4.92
CA GLU A 504 -0.08 16.06 4.86
C GLU A 504 0.80 15.81 3.62
N ASP A 505 2.06 15.46 3.92
CA ASP A 505 2.98 14.73 3.06
C ASP A 505 2.40 13.32 2.81
N GLU A 506 1.48 13.17 1.86
CA GLU A 506 1.12 11.86 1.34
C GLU A 506 1.82 11.58 0.01
N LEU A 507 2.48 10.42 -0.04
CA LEU A 507 3.13 9.86 -1.22
C LEU A 507 2.09 9.69 -2.34
N VAL A 508 2.16 10.59 -3.32
CA VAL A 508 1.42 10.49 -4.58
C VAL A 508 1.72 9.13 -5.21
N ASP A 509 0.66 8.37 -5.51
CA ASP A 509 0.76 7.10 -6.23
C ASP A 509 1.51 7.33 -7.57
N PRO A 510 2.61 6.60 -7.83
CA PRO A 510 3.47 6.83 -8.99
C PRO A 510 2.76 6.61 -10.33
N GLY A 511 1.66 5.86 -10.35
CA GLY A 511 0.83 5.78 -11.53
C GLY A 511 0.30 7.15 -11.94
N ILE A 512 -0.21 7.93 -10.99
CA ILE A 512 -0.85 9.26 -11.18
C ILE A 512 0.08 10.20 -11.92
N GLU A 513 1.37 10.05 -11.67
CA GLU A 513 2.45 10.84 -12.22
C GLU A 513 2.65 10.60 -13.73
N GLU A 514 2.64 9.35 -14.21
CA GLU A 514 2.87 9.04 -15.62
C GLU A 514 1.68 9.44 -16.51
N CYS A 515 0.45 9.22 -16.06
CA CYS A 515 -0.74 9.62 -16.83
C CYS A 515 -0.96 11.13 -16.83
N TYR A 516 -0.61 11.81 -15.72
CA TYR A 516 -0.65 13.26 -15.66
C TYR A 516 0.42 13.90 -16.57
N ASP A 517 1.63 13.32 -16.62
CA ASP A 517 2.69 13.77 -17.52
C ASP A 517 2.28 13.60 -19.00
N ALA A 518 1.66 12.47 -19.36
CA ALA A 518 1.14 12.23 -20.71
C ALA A 518 0.03 13.24 -21.10
N LEU A 519 -0.89 13.57 -20.19
CA LEU A 519 -1.97 14.55 -20.42
C LEU A 519 -1.43 15.99 -20.50
N VAL A 520 -0.40 16.33 -19.71
CA VAL A 520 0.29 17.62 -19.77
C VAL A 520 1.04 17.76 -21.10
N GLU A 521 1.71 16.71 -21.57
CA GLU A 521 2.41 16.71 -22.85
C GLU A 521 1.42 16.87 -24.01
N LEU A 522 0.28 16.17 -23.97
CA LEU A 522 -0.82 16.31 -24.94
C LEU A 522 -1.42 17.71 -24.95
N ARG A 523 -1.67 18.30 -23.77
CA ARG A 523 -2.18 19.67 -23.66
C ARG A 523 -1.19 20.71 -24.16
N THR A 524 0.10 20.51 -23.90
CA THR A 524 1.16 21.43 -24.38
C THR A 524 1.24 21.39 -25.90
N LYS A 525 1.18 20.19 -26.50
CA LYS A 525 1.11 20.02 -27.97
C LYS A 525 -0.13 20.68 -28.57
N LEU A 526 -1.29 20.56 -27.94
CA LEU A 526 -2.53 21.21 -28.43
C LEU A 526 -2.48 22.74 -28.34
N VAL A 527 -1.83 23.32 -27.32
CA VAL A 527 -1.63 24.77 -27.23
C VAL A 527 -0.60 25.26 -28.25
N GLU A 528 0.45 24.48 -28.52
CA GLU A 528 1.44 24.79 -29.56
C GLU A 528 0.85 24.70 -30.97
N GLU A 529 -0.07 23.75 -31.23
CA GLU A 529 -0.80 23.64 -32.51
C GLU A 529 -1.80 24.79 -32.72
N ASP A 530 -2.46 25.28 -31.67
CA ASP A 530 -3.35 26.45 -31.74
C ASP A 530 -2.57 27.78 -31.90
N GLU A 531 -1.32 27.87 -31.43
CA GLU A 531 -0.45 29.04 -31.61
C GLU A 531 0.25 29.07 -32.98
N GLU A 532 0.37 27.92 -33.68
CA GLU A 532 0.92 27.86 -35.05
C GLU A 532 -0.09 28.21 -36.15
N GLU A 533 -1.41 28.19 -35.89
CA GLU A 533 -2.43 28.57 -36.89
C GLU A 533 -2.65 30.09 -37.05
N ASP A 534 -2.09 30.94 -36.17
CA ASP A 534 -2.29 32.40 -36.22
C ASP A 534 -1.01 33.17 -36.64
N TYR A 535 -0.30 32.72 -37.69
CA TYR A 535 0.61 33.59 -38.45
C TYR A 535 0.66 33.25 -39.94
N GLY A 536 -0.27 33.84 -40.70
CA GLY A 536 -0.15 34.02 -42.15
C GLY A 536 -0.93 35.26 -42.61
N PRO A 537 -0.28 36.31 -43.17
CA PRO A 537 -0.93 37.61 -43.37
C PRO A 537 -1.83 37.63 -44.60
N ALA A 538 -2.93 38.39 -44.51
CA ALA A 538 -3.58 39.08 -45.63
C ALA A 538 -3.58 40.59 -45.39
#